data_AF-A0AAE1W951-F1
#
_entry.id   AF-A0AAE1W951-F1
#
_cell.length_a   1.000
_cell.length_b   1.000
_cell.length_c   1.000
_cell.angle_alpha   90.00
_cell.angle_beta   90.00
_cell.angle_gamma   90.00
#
_symmetry.space_group_name_H-M   'P 1'
#
loop_
_entity.id
_entity.type
_entity.pdbx_description
1 polymer ?
#
loop_
_entity_poly.entity_id
_entity_poly.type
_entity_poly.pdbx_seq_one_letter_code
_entity_poly.pdbx_strand_id
1 'polypeptide(L)'
;MSAYENVVAGKLRLKGKALDVKNGSIKKKKKHKERYMLSSHVVGHGQLTDPTNLDVNATDVHNEEPDQDERLTPAERRYLERWQKIELERLAKIAKKSHRDRIQEFNQYLANLSEHYDIPKVGPG
;
A
#
# COMPACT_ATOMS: atom_id res chain seq x y z
N MET A 1 21.85 -29.04 20.85
CA MET A 1 21.31 -29.72 19.65
C MET A 1 20.71 -28.65 18.74
N SER A 2 21.01 -28.67 17.45
CA SER A 2 20.57 -27.62 16.51
C SER A 2 19.10 -27.81 16.14
N ALA A 3 18.31 -26.74 16.17
CA ALA A 3 16.86 -26.79 15.96
C ALA A 3 16.41 -27.23 14.56
N TYR A 4 17.35 -27.43 13.62
CA TYR A 4 17.06 -27.71 12.20
C TYR A 4 17.57 -29.07 11.72
N GLU A 5 18.04 -29.92 12.63
CA GLU A 5 18.59 -31.25 12.28
C GLU A 5 17.56 -32.20 11.65
N ASN A 6 16.27 -32.03 11.98
CA ASN A 6 15.18 -32.89 11.53
C ASN A 6 14.38 -32.34 10.33
N VAL A 7 14.87 -31.29 9.67
CA VAL A 7 14.14 -30.64 8.57
C VAL A 7 14.42 -31.36 7.26
N VAL A 8 13.38 -32.00 6.71
CA VAL A 8 13.48 -32.69 5.41
C VAL A 8 13.50 -31.65 4.28
N ALA A 9 14.67 -31.45 3.67
CA ALA A 9 14.81 -30.63 2.47
C ALA A 9 14.36 -31.42 1.23
N GLY A 10 13.21 -31.07 0.64
CA GLY A 10 12.74 -31.70 -0.59
C GLY A 10 11.26 -31.46 -0.88
N LYS A 11 10.82 -31.84 -2.09
CA LYS A 11 9.40 -31.78 -2.47
C LYS A 11 8.61 -32.75 -1.59
N LEU A 12 7.63 -32.24 -0.83
CA LEU A 12 6.72 -33.06 -0.01
C LEU A 12 6.02 -34.11 -0.88
N ARG A 13 6.18 -35.39 -0.50
CA ARG A 13 5.48 -36.52 -1.10
C ARG A 13 4.60 -37.13 -0.02
N LEU A 14 3.30 -37.28 -0.29
CA LEU A 14 2.37 -37.91 0.64
C LEU A 14 2.26 -39.41 0.34
N LYS A 15 2.21 -40.24 1.38
CA LYS A 15 1.99 -41.68 1.27
C LYS A 15 0.53 -41.90 0.81
N GLY A 16 0.34 -42.28 -0.45
CA GLY A 16 -0.98 -42.42 -1.07
C GLY A 16 -0.95 -42.07 -2.56
N LYS A 17 -2.12 -41.84 -3.17
CA LYS A 17 -2.21 -41.32 -4.55
C LYS A 17 -1.40 -40.02 -4.66
N ALA A 18 -0.60 -39.89 -5.70
CA ALA A 18 0.16 -38.69 -5.96
C ALA A 18 -0.80 -37.49 -6.04
N LEU A 19 -0.46 -36.39 -5.36
CA LEU A 19 -1.11 -35.11 -5.61
C LEU A 19 -0.93 -34.83 -7.11
N ASP A 20 -2.03 -34.73 -7.85
CA ASP A 20 -2.05 -34.36 -9.26
C ASP A 20 -1.81 -32.85 -9.39
N VAL A 21 -0.71 -32.40 -8.79
CA VAL A 21 -0.16 -31.08 -9.05
C VAL A 21 0.42 -31.18 -10.45
N LYS A 22 -0.41 -30.77 -11.42
CA LYS A 22 -0.04 -30.46 -12.80
C LYS A 22 1.44 -30.09 -12.81
N ASN A 23 2.27 -30.85 -13.52
CA ASN A 23 3.69 -30.57 -13.74
C ASN A 23 3.84 -29.29 -14.57
N GLY A 24 3.36 -28.18 -14.02
CA GLY A 24 3.49 -26.84 -14.54
C GLY A 24 4.78 -26.31 -13.96
N SER A 25 5.90 -26.75 -14.50
CA SER A 25 7.09 -25.91 -14.55
C SER A 25 6.69 -24.68 -15.37
N ILE A 26 6.02 -23.72 -14.72
CA ILE A 26 5.67 -22.44 -15.33
C ILE A 26 7.02 -21.81 -15.66
N LYS A 27 7.36 -21.81 -16.95
CA LYS A 27 8.53 -21.10 -17.46
C LYS A 27 8.34 -19.64 -17.09
N LYS A 28 9.03 -19.19 -16.04
CA LYS A 28 9.06 -17.78 -15.66
C LYS A 28 9.75 -17.04 -16.82
N LYS A 29 8.96 -16.37 -17.67
CA LYS A 29 9.51 -15.41 -18.63
C LYS A 29 10.21 -14.32 -17.84
N LYS A 30 11.48 -14.06 -18.16
CA LYS A 30 12.29 -13.00 -17.56
C LYS A 30 11.68 -11.66 -17.98
N LYS A 31 10.93 -10.99 -17.09
CA LYS A 31 10.44 -9.63 -17.35
C LYS A 31 11.63 -8.68 -17.32
N HIS A 32 11.78 -7.85 -18.36
CA HIS A 32 12.63 -6.67 -18.31
C HIS A 32 12.01 -5.72 -17.28
N LYS A 33 12.76 -5.38 -16.23
CA LYS A 33 12.32 -4.43 -15.22
C LYS A 33 12.63 -3.04 -15.76
N GLU A 34 11.72 -2.50 -16.58
CA GLU A 34 11.68 -1.05 -16.76
C GLU A 34 11.29 -0.46 -15.41
N ARG A 35 12.26 0.19 -14.76
CA ARG A 35 12.01 1.00 -13.58
C ARG A 35 11.26 2.23 -14.06
N TYR A 36 9.93 2.14 -14.14
CA TYR A 36 9.12 3.35 -14.09
C TYR A 36 9.31 3.92 -12.69
N MET A 37 10.24 4.87 -12.55
CA MET A 37 10.37 5.68 -11.35
C MET A 37 9.12 6.56 -11.31
N LEU A 38 8.04 6.01 -10.75
CA LEU A 38 6.92 6.82 -10.30
C LEU A 38 7.47 7.71 -9.20
N SER A 39 7.85 8.94 -9.58
CA SER A 39 8.12 10.03 -8.68
C SER A 39 6.85 10.23 -7.86
N SER A 40 6.77 9.55 -6.71
CA SER A 40 5.87 9.94 -5.65
C SER A 40 6.38 11.28 -5.17
N HIS A 41 5.89 12.36 -5.77
CA HIS A 41 5.84 13.67 -5.13
C HIS A 41 4.96 13.52 -3.89
N VAL A 42 5.58 12.98 -2.84
CA VAL A 42 5.19 13.24 -1.47
C VAL A 42 5.26 14.75 -1.34
N VAL A 43 4.10 15.36 -1.17
CA VAL A 43 3.95 16.79 -0.91
C VAL A 43 4.57 17.07 0.46
N GLY A 44 5.90 17.18 0.47
CA GLY A 44 6.71 17.67 1.56
C GLY A 44 6.66 19.17 1.51
N HIS A 45 5.95 19.74 2.47
CA HIS A 45 5.88 21.17 2.72
C HIS A 45 7.29 21.71 2.98
N GLY A 46 7.77 22.62 2.12
CA GLY A 46 8.92 23.46 2.41
C GLY A 46 9.89 23.65 1.26
N GLN A 47 9.60 24.61 0.38
CA GLN A 47 10.57 25.64 -0.04
C GLN A 47 9.82 26.69 -0.87
N LEU A 48 9.79 27.93 -0.38
CA LEU A 48 9.43 29.12 -1.14
C LEU A 48 10.56 29.41 -2.14
N THR A 49 10.28 29.45 -3.44
CA THR A 49 11.07 30.19 -4.44
C THR A 49 10.16 30.67 -5.58
N ASP A 50 9.89 31.97 -5.55
CA ASP A 50 9.59 32.96 -6.60
C ASP A 50 8.81 32.62 -7.90
N PRO A 51 7.80 33.44 -8.28
CA PRO A 51 7.05 33.31 -9.51
C PRO A 51 7.60 34.23 -10.61
N THR A 52 8.59 33.78 -11.38
CA THR A 52 8.96 34.41 -12.66
C THR A 52 9.57 33.39 -13.59
N ASN A 53 8.81 32.96 -14.60
CA ASN A 53 9.22 32.60 -15.96
C ASN A 53 8.11 31.75 -16.61
N LEU A 54 7.06 32.43 -17.09
CA LEU A 54 6.20 31.91 -18.15
C LEU A 54 6.99 32.06 -19.46
N ASP A 55 7.80 31.05 -19.80
CA ASP A 55 8.31 30.92 -21.17
C ASP A 55 7.33 30.07 -21.98
N VAL A 56 6.84 30.71 -23.05
CA VAL A 56 5.83 30.22 -23.96
C VAL A 56 6.57 29.50 -25.06
N ASN A 57 6.65 28.18 -25.00
CA ASN A 57 7.06 27.38 -26.15
C ASN A 57 6.09 26.24 -26.38
N ALA A 58 5.13 26.54 -27.26
CA ALA A 58 4.35 25.56 -27.99
C ALA A 58 5.29 24.66 -28.79
N THR A 59 5.39 23.40 -28.39
CA THR A 59 5.64 22.29 -29.32
C THR A 59 4.58 21.25 -29.07
N ASP A 60 3.60 21.31 -29.95
CA ASP A 60 2.67 20.25 -30.30
C ASP A 60 3.45 18.95 -30.55
N VAL A 61 3.44 18.07 -29.55
CA VAL A 61 3.75 16.66 -29.72
C VAL A 61 2.56 15.94 -29.12
N HIS A 62 1.60 15.60 -29.97
CA HIS A 62 0.63 14.52 -29.75
C HIS A 62 1.40 13.24 -29.39
N ASN A 63 1.76 13.13 -28.12
CA ASN A 63 2.13 11.87 -27.51
C ASN A 63 0.81 11.24 -27.10
N GLU A 64 0.22 10.49 -28.03
CA GLU A 64 -0.88 9.55 -27.78
C GLU A 64 -0.30 8.40 -26.92
N GLU A 65 0.14 8.71 -25.70
CA GLU A 65 0.28 7.69 -24.66
C GLU A 65 -1.13 7.13 -24.49
N PRO A 66 -1.34 5.82 -24.69
CA PRO A 66 -2.66 5.23 -24.47
C PRO A 66 -3.09 5.65 -23.06
N ASP A 67 -4.33 6.15 -22.94
CA ASP A 67 -4.94 6.49 -21.67
C ASP A 67 -4.55 5.39 -20.69
N GLN A 68 -3.93 5.74 -19.55
CA GLN A 68 -3.37 4.73 -18.65
C GLN A 68 -4.45 3.69 -18.27
N ASP A 69 -5.72 4.11 -18.30
CA ASP A 69 -6.91 3.28 -18.17
C ASP A 69 -7.02 2.17 -19.23
N GLU A 70 -6.63 2.39 -20.49
CA GLU A 70 -6.61 1.36 -21.54
C GLU A 70 -5.59 0.25 -21.27
N ARG A 71 -4.47 0.57 -20.61
CA ARG A 71 -3.44 -0.42 -20.23
C ARG A 71 -3.81 -1.25 -19.00
N LEU A 72 -4.81 -0.84 -18.23
CA LEU A 72 -5.21 -1.54 -17.01
C LEU A 72 -6.04 -2.79 -17.28
N THR A 73 -5.77 -3.83 -16.50
CA THR A 73 -6.63 -5.02 -16.47
C THR A 73 -8.01 -4.69 -15.87
N PRO A 74 -9.07 -5.44 -16.21
CA PRO A 74 -10.40 -5.22 -15.63
C PRO A 74 -10.44 -5.27 -14.09
N ALA A 75 -9.54 -6.05 -13.48
CA ALA A 75 -9.40 -6.11 -12.02
C ALA A 75 -8.78 -4.84 -11.43
N GLU A 76 -7.76 -4.29 -12.08
CA GLU A 76 -7.12 -3.05 -11.67
C GLU A 76 -8.07 -1.85 -11.82
N ARG A 77 -8.84 -1.78 -12.91
CA ARG A 77 -9.86 -0.72 -13.10
C ARG A 77 -10.87 -0.69 -11.95
N ARG A 78 -11.44 -1.85 -11.61
CA ARG A 78 -12.38 -1.99 -10.47
C ARG A 78 -11.75 -1.60 -9.14
N TYR A 79 -10.47 -1.93 -8.94
CA TYR A 79 -9.74 -1.55 -7.74
C TYR A 79 -9.58 -0.03 -7.65
N LEU A 80 -9.19 0.64 -8.74
CA LEU A 80 -9.04 2.10 -8.77
C LEU A 80 -10.37 2.81 -8.53
N GLU A 81 -11.45 2.38 -9.17
CA GLU A 81 -12.78 2.96 -8.94
C GLU A 81 -13.20 2.84 -7.47
N ARG A 82 -12.95 1.68 -6.84
CA ARG A 82 -13.22 1.49 -5.42
C ARG A 82 -12.33 2.36 -4.55
N TRP A 83 -11.05 2.47 -4.89
CA TRP A 83 -10.08 3.26 -4.14
C TRP A 83 -10.43 4.75 -4.21
N GLN A 84 -10.81 5.27 -5.38
CA GLN A 84 -11.28 6.64 -5.56
C GLN A 84 -12.49 6.94 -4.67
N LYS A 85 -13.48 6.04 -4.60
CA LYS A 85 -14.65 6.20 -3.71
C LYS A 85 -14.24 6.30 -2.24
N ILE A 86 -13.36 5.39 -1.79
CA ILE A 86 -12.86 5.40 -0.41
C ILE A 86 -12.05 6.66 -0.12
N GLU A 87 -11.24 7.10 -1.07
CA GLU A 87 -10.39 8.27 -0.91
C GLU A 87 -11.20 9.56 -0.84
N LEU A 88 -12.28 9.70 -1.62
CA LEU A 88 -13.20 10.83 -1.51
C LEU A 88 -13.84 10.90 -0.11
N GLU A 89 -14.30 9.77 0.43
CA GLU A 89 -14.84 9.72 1.78
C GLU A 89 -13.79 10.07 2.84
N ARG A 90 -12.56 9.59 2.66
CA ARG A 90 -11.42 9.86 3.54
C ARG A 90 -11.05 11.35 3.51
N LEU A 91 -10.92 11.93 2.32
CA LEU A 91 -10.67 13.36 2.10
C LEU A 91 -11.76 14.21 2.76
N ALA A 92 -13.02 13.86 2.57
CA ALA A 92 -14.13 14.57 3.21
C ALA A 92 -14.06 14.50 4.75
N LYS A 93 -13.64 13.38 5.34
CA LYS A 93 -13.43 13.25 6.79
C LYS A 93 -12.24 14.06 7.29
N ILE A 94 -11.13 14.05 6.54
CA ILE A 94 -9.91 14.80 6.88
C ILE A 94 -10.15 16.31 6.78
N ALA A 95 -10.85 16.76 5.74
CA ALA A 95 -11.17 18.17 5.52
C ALA A 95 -12.08 18.77 6.59
N LYS A 96 -12.92 17.94 7.24
CA LYS A 96 -13.82 18.37 8.32
C LYS A 96 -13.10 18.78 9.61
N LYS A 97 -11.86 18.33 9.84
CA LYS A 97 -11.13 18.54 11.10
C LYS A 97 -9.85 19.33 10.86
N SER A 98 -9.63 20.38 11.66
CA SER A 98 -8.36 21.09 11.65
C SER A 98 -7.25 20.20 12.20
N HIS A 99 -5.98 20.53 11.89
CA HIS A 99 -4.84 19.86 12.48
C HIS A 99 -4.86 19.97 14.01
N ARG A 100 -5.23 21.14 14.53
CA ARG A 100 -5.40 21.38 15.97
C ARG A 100 -6.42 20.41 16.57
N ASP A 101 -7.60 20.29 15.98
CA ASP A 101 -8.67 19.42 16.47
C ASP A 101 -8.21 17.96 16.48
N ARG A 102 -7.48 17.54 15.44
CA ARG A 102 -6.90 16.20 15.35
C ARG A 102 -5.89 15.94 16.48
N ILE A 103 -5.04 16.91 16.81
CA ILE A 103 -4.11 16.82 17.95
C ILE A 103 -4.89 16.77 19.26
N GLN A 104 -5.91 17.60 19.43
CA GLN A 104 -6.71 17.63 20.66
C GLN A 104 -7.44 16.31 20.89
N GLU A 105 -8.09 15.76 19.87
CA GLU A 105 -8.74 14.43 19.91
C GLU A 105 -7.73 13.33 20.21
N PHE A 106 -6.54 13.37 19.61
CA PHE A 106 -5.49 12.39 19.87
C PHE A 106 -5.00 12.46 21.31
N ASN A 107 -4.76 13.66 21.84
CA ASN A 107 -4.34 13.84 23.23
C ASN A 107 -5.44 13.41 24.21
N GLN A 108 -6.69 13.70 23.90
CA GLN A 108 -7.83 13.24 24.68
C GLN A 108 -7.95 11.72 24.66
N TYR A 109 -7.72 11.08 23.51
CA TYR A 109 -7.68 9.63 23.39
C TYR A 109 -6.58 9.03 24.26
N LEU A 110 -5.36 9.57 24.21
CA LEU A 110 -4.25 9.12 25.05
C LEU A 110 -4.54 9.28 26.54
N ALA A 111 -5.15 10.39 26.96
CA ALA A 111 -5.52 10.62 28.35
C ALA A 111 -6.58 9.63 28.85
N ASN A 112 -7.42 9.11 27.95
CA ASN A 112 -8.46 8.14 28.27
C ASN A 112 -8.00 6.68 28.15
N LEU A 113 -6.81 6.41 27.61
CA LEU A 113 -6.28 5.05 27.54
C LEU A 113 -5.93 4.54 28.93
N SER A 114 -6.24 3.27 29.20
CA SER A 114 -5.84 2.61 30.43
C SER A 114 -4.32 2.53 30.53
N GLU A 115 -3.77 2.93 31.67
CA GLU A 115 -2.35 2.74 31.97
C GLU A 115 -1.99 1.25 32.04
N HIS A 116 -2.91 0.44 32.57
CA HIS A 116 -2.74 -0.99 32.77
C HIS A 116 -3.72 -1.80 31.91
N TYR A 117 -3.18 -2.67 31.06
CA TYR A 117 -3.94 -3.57 30.18
C TYR A 117 -4.12 -4.97 30.79
N ASP A 118 -4.00 -5.09 32.12
CA ASP A 118 -4.15 -6.36 32.84
C ASP A 118 -5.12 -6.19 34.00
N ILE A 119 -5.77 -7.30 34.35
CA ILE A 119 -6.72 -7.32 35.46
C ILE A 119 -5.90 -7.38 36.76
N PRO A 120 -6.14 -6.47 37.72
CA PRO A 120 -5.45 -6.54 38.99
C PRO A 120 -5.73 -7.90 39.65
N LYS A 121 -4.68 -8.51 40.21
CA LYS A 121 -4.77 -9.83 40.83
C LYS A 121 -5.76 -9.80 42.00
N VAL A 122 -6.89 -10.48 41.85
CA VAL A 122 -7.85 -10.67 42.93
C VAL A 122 -7.36 -11.79 43.86
N GLY A 123 -7.20 -11.47 45.14
CA GLY A 123 -6.87 -12.44 46.19
C GLY A 123 -8.12 -13.20 46.64
N PRO A 124 -7.99 -14.46 47.09
CA PRO A 124 -9.11 -15.20 47.67
C PRO A 124 -9.49 -14.57 49.01
N GLY A 125 -10.62 -13.86 49.02
CA GLY A 125 -11.40 -13.57 50.22
C GLY A 125 -12.41 -14.68 50.45
#